data_AF-A0A2W6DR65-F1
#
_entry.id   AF-A0A2W6DR65-F1
#
_cell.length_a   1.000
_cell.length_b   1.000
_cell.length_c   1.000
_cell.angle_alpha   90.00
_cell.angle_beta   90.00
_cell.angle_gamma   90.00
#
_symmetry.space_group_name_H-M   'P 1'
#
loop_
_entity.id
_entity.type
_entity.pdbx_description
1 polymer ?
#
loop_
_entity_poly.entity_id
_entity_poly.type
_entity_poly.pdbx_seq_one_letter_code
_entity_poly.pdbx_strand_id
1 'polypeptide(L)'
;VQGVTLASLHSAKGLEWDVVFLVGLTDTTVPISHATTEAQIAEERRLLYVGITRARERLALSWALARSPGQRRGRRPSRFLDGLRPHAAANAAPKQARKKSTAPEAADAELFGRLRAWRKAQADAQGSPPYIVFSDATLVAIADARPTSTAALARISGVGPMKLERYAVPLLAVLGGADPQSVDTVAIT
;
A
#
# COMPACT_ATOMS: atom_id res chain seq x y z
N VAL A 1 26.27 16.56 -25.06
CA VAL A 1 26.83 15.93 -23.84
C VAL A 1 26.41 14.46 -23.85
N GLN A 2 27.35 13.52 -23.73
CA GLN A 2 27.00 12.12 -23.47
C GLN A 2 26.71 11.96 -21.97
N GLY A 3 25.54 11.44 -21.62
CA GLY A 3 25.10 11.32 -20.24
C GLY A 3 23.91 10.39 -20.10
N VAL A 4 23.57 10.05 -18.86
CA VAL A 4 22.42 9.20 -18.55
C VAL A 4 21.13 9.99 -18.71
N THR A 5 20.16 9.44 -19.43
CA THR A 5 18.80 10.01 -19.53
C THR A 5 17.95 9.59 -18.35
N LEU A 6 17.44 10.55 -17.59
CA LEU A 6 16.40 10.33 -16.59
C LEU A 6 15.05 10.72 -17.18
N ALA A 7 14.09 9.80 -17.14
CA ALA A 7 12.77 9.99 -17.69
C ALA A 7 11.71 9.33 -16.80
N SER A 8 10.50 9.87 -16.83
CA SER A 8 9.31 9.17 -16.33
C SER A 8 8.90 8.05 -17.30
N LEU A 9 8.12 7.07 -16.83
CA LEU A 9 7.55 6.03 -17.70
C LEU A 9 6.73 6.62 -18.86
N HIS A 10 5.96 7.67 -18.58
CA HIS A 10 5.13 8.36 -19.58
C HIS A 10 5.97 9.02 -20.68
N SER A 11 7.02 9.74 -20.29
CA SER A 11 7.90 10.45 -21.23
C SER A 11 8.82 9.51 -22.02
N ALA A 12 8.94 8.24 -21.61
CA ALA A 12 9.75 7.25 -22.32
C ALA A 12 9.02 6.61 -23.52
N LYS A 13 7.72 6.90 -23.71
CA LYS A 13 6.93 6.34 -24.82
C LYS A 13 7.54 6.73 -26.17
N GLY A 14 7.77 5.73 -27.02
CA GLY A 14 8.36 5.92 -28.35
C GLY A 14 9.89 6.07 -28.37
N LEU A 15 10.54 5.98 -27.21
CA LEU A 15 12.01 6.00 -27.08
C LEU A 15 12.52 4.60 -26.75
N GLU A 16 13.79 4.31 -27.06
CA GLU A 16 14.43 3.03 -26.74
C GLU A 16 15.91 3.23 -26.42
N TRP A 17 16.45 2.38 -25.54
CA TRP A 17 17.84 2.41 -25.09
C TRP A 17 18.39 0.98 -24.98
N ASP A 18 19.70 0.82 -25.13
CA ASP A 18 20.34 -0.50 -24.95
C ASP A 18 20.18 -1.02 -23.52
N VAL A 19 20.26 -0.12 -22.54
CA VAL A 19 20.14 -0.43 -21.12
C VAL A 19 19.12 0.48 -20.46
N VAL A 20 18.14 -0.11 -19.76
CA VAL A 20 17.14 0.62 -18.97
C VAL A 20 17.15 0.17 -17.52
N PHE A 21 17.11 1.14 -16.60
CA PHE A 21 16.93 0.92 -15.17
C PHE A 21 15.55 1.40 -14.75
N LEU A 22 14.64 0.47 -14.43
CA LEU A 22 13.36 0.80 -13.80
C LEU A 22 13.52 0.77 -12.28
N VAL A 23 13.42 1.93 -11.67
CA VAL A 23 13.69 2.14 -10.24
C VAL A 23 12.43 2.37 -9.43
N GLY A 24 12.46 2.00 -8.14
CA GLY A 24 11.39 2.30 -7.20
C GLY A 24 10.14 1.44 -7.34
N LEU A 25 10.24 0.24 -7.92
CA LEU A 25 9.13 -0.68 -8.18
C LEU A 25 8.58 -1.29 -6.89
N THR A 26 7.71 -0.53 -6.22
CA THR A 26 7.10 -0.86 -4.94
C THR A 26 5.59 -0.70 -5.03
N ASP A 27 4.84 -1.41 -4.20
CA ASP A 27 3.38 -1.51 -4.27
C ASP A 27 2.62 -0.17 -4.04
N THR A 28 3.34 0.90 -3.70
CA THR A 28 2.81 2.27 -3.53
C THR A 28 3.13 3.19 -4.71
N THR A 29 4.07 2.78 -5.56
CA THR A 29 4.67 3.61 -6.64
C THR A 29 4.35 3.02 -8.01
N VAL A 30 4.37 1.71 -8.16
CA VAL A 30 3.92 1.01 -9.37
C VAL A 30 3.20 -0.27 -8.91
N PRO A 31 1.88 -0.35 -8.96
CA PRO A 31 0.96 0.74 -9.31
C PRO A 31 1.04 1.91 -8.31
N ILE A 32 0.76 3.12 -8.79
CA ILE A 32 0.61 4.29 -7.92
C ILE A 32 -0.55 4.09 -6.94
N SER A 33 -0.39 4.59 -5.71
CA SER A 33 -1.33 4.33 -4.60
C SER A 33 -2.78 4.80 -4.85
N HIS A 34 -3.00 5.69 -5.82
CA HIS A 34 -4.32 6.21 -6.18
C HIS A 34 -5.00 5.45 -7.34
N ALA A 35 -4.30 4.52 -8.00
CA ALA A 35 -4.90 3.60 -8.95
C ALA A 35 -5.66 2.50 -8.17
N THR A 36 -6.97 2.67 -8.04
CA THR A 36 -7.81 1.84 -7.15
C THR A 36 -8.79 0.96 -7.91
N THR A 37 -9.22 1.37 -9.11
CA THR A 37 -10.07 0.55 -9.97
C THR A 37 -9.24 -0.45 -10.78
N GLU A 38 -9.86 -1.55 -11.20
CA GLU A 38 -9.20 -2.54 -12.06
C GLU A 38 -8.68 -1.90 -13.35
N ALA A 39 -9.46 -0.99 -13.95
CA ALA A 39 -9.05 -0.25 -15.15
C ALA A 39 -7.81 0.63 -14.91
N GLN A 40 -7.76 1.36 -13.77
CA GLN A 40 -6.59 2.17 -13.41
C GLN A 40 -5.36 1.30 -13.15
N ILE A 41 -5.54 0.16 -12.45
CA ILE A 41 -4.45 -0.78 -12.19
C ILE A 41 -3.96 -1.42 -13.50
N ALA A 42 -4.87 -1.73 -14.42
CA ALA A 42 -4.52 -2.23 -15.75
C ALA A 42 -3.72 -1.19 -16.54
N GLU A 43 -4.06 0.10 -16.42
CA GLU A 43 -3.30 1.19 -17.04
C GLU A 43 -1.89 1.32 -16.44
N GLU A 44 -1.75 1.26 -15.12
CA GLU A 44 -0.44 1.22 -14.46
C GLU A 44 0.40 0.02 -14.90
N ARG A 45 -0.23 -1.13 -15.13
CA ARG A 45 0.43 -2.32 -15.68
C ARG A 45 0.91 -2.08 -17.11
N ARG A 46 0.12 -1.38 -17.93
CA ARG A 46 0.53 -0.98 -19.29
C ARG A 46 1.70 -0.01 -19.25
N LEU A 47 1.73 0.94 -18.32
CA LEU A 47 2.86 1.85 -18.14
C LEU A 47 4.14 1.10 -17.78
N LEU A 48 4.07 0.13 -16.86
CA LEU A 48 5.21 -0.73 -16.56
C LEU A 48 5.65 -1.52 -17.81
N TYR A 49 4.72 -2.09 -18.56
CA TYR A 49 5.01 -2.80 -19.81
C TYR A 49 5.73 -1.89 -20.83
N VAL A 50 5.27 -0.64 -21.00
CA VAL A 50 5.95 0.35 -21.83
C VAL A 50 7.39 0.52 -21.35
N GLY A 51 7.61 0.75 -20.05
CA GLY A 51 8.95 0.87 -19.46
C GLY A 51 9.87 -0.33 -19.74
N ILE A 52 9.35 -1.55 -19.57
CA ILE A 52 10.07 -2.81 -19.82
C ILE A 52 10.51 -2.89 -21.28
N THR A 53 9.61 -2.56 -22.21
CA THR A 53 9.87 -2.64 -23.66
C THR A 53 10.71 -1.48 -24.20
N ARG A 54 11.15 -0.52 -23.37
CA ARG A 54 12.12 0.49 -23.80
C ARG A 54 13.56 -0.03 -23.81
N ALA A 55 13.81 -1.19 -23.20
CA ALA A 55 15.13 -1.81 -23.16
C ALA A 55 15.36 -2.71 -24.39
N ARG A 56 16.46 -2.49 -25.13
CA ARG A 56 16.84 -3.33 -26.27
C ARG A 56 17.66 -4.55 -25.84
N GLU A 57 18.61 -4.36 -24.92
CA GLU A 57 19.54 -5.43 -24.54
C GLU A 57 19.43 -5.82 -23.07
N ARG A 58 19.41 -4.84 -22.15
CA ARG A 58 19.44 -5.09 -20.71
C ARG A 58 18.41 -4.26 -19.96
N LEU A 59 17.70 -4.95 -19.08
CA LEU A 59 16.73 -4.35 -18.18
C LEU A 59 17.13 -4.65 -16.73
N ALA A 60 17.26 -3.61 -15.92
CA ALA A 60 17.46 -3.71 -14.49
C ALA A 60 16.21 -3.21 -13.75
N LEU A 61 15.68 -4.04 -12.85
CA LEU A 61 14.50 -3.73 -12.04
C LEU A 61 14.94 -3.58 -10.58
N SER A 62 14.54 -2.51 -9.90
CA SER A 62 14.91 -2.29 -8.49
C SER A 62 13.79 -1.73 -7.63
N TRP A 63 13.87 -2.02 -6.34
CA TRP A 63 12.94 -1.55 -5.31
C TRP A 63 13.68 -1.31 -4.00
N ALA A 64 13.13 -0.42 -3.17
CA ALA A 64 13.70 -0.07 -1.88
C ALA A 64 12.86 -0.68 -0.74
N LEU A 65 13.52 -1.23 0.29
CA LEU A 65 12.87 -1.80 1.48
C LEU A 65 12.35 -0.72 2.46
N ALA A 66 12.93 0.48 2.41
CA ALA A 66 12.56 1.66 3.17
C ALA A 66 12.62 2.90 2.28
N ARG A 67 11.99 4.01 2.67
CA ARG A 67 12.03 5.27 1.90
C ARG A 67 13.34 6.02 2.09
N SER A 68 13.88 6.01 3.30
CA SER A 68 15.14 6.66 3.66
C SER A 68 16.06 5.68 4.39
N PRO A 69 17.40 5.85 4.32
CA PRO A 69 18.34 5.07 5.10
C PRO A 69 17.99 5.09 6.60
N GLY A 70 18.17 3.96 7.30
CA GLY A 70 17.89 3.85 8.74
C GLY A 70 16.42 3.68 9.13
N GLN A 71 15.46 3.89 8.21
CA GLN A 71 14.05 3.69 8.52
C GLN A 71 13.61 2.23 8.51
N ARG A 72 12.49 1.95 9.20
CA ARG A 72 11.88 0.62 9.27
C ARG A 72 11.62 0.08 7.86
N ARG A 73 12.12 -1.13 7.61
CA ARG A 73 11.94 -1.86 6.35
C ARG A 73 10.51 -2.39 6.26
N GLY A 74 9.60 -1.59 5.71
CA GLY A 74 8.18 -1.92 5.56
C GLY A 74 7.66 -1.90 4.13
N ARG A 75 8.46 -1.46 3.15
CA ARG A 75 8.02 -1.38 1.77
C ARG A 75 8.03 -2.76 1.13
N ARG A 76 6.97 -3.07 0.39
CA ARG A 76 6.87 -4.29 -0.40
C ARG A 76 7.21 -3.99 -1.85
N PRO A 77 7.97 -4.86 -2.53
CA PRO A 77 8.17 -4.73 -3.96
C PRO A 77 6.84 -4.83 -4.73
N SER A 78 6.78 -4.23 -5.91
CA SER A 78 5.56 -4.12 -6.72
C SER A 78 4.96 -5.50 -7.02
N ARG A 79 3.64 -5.64 -6.84
CA ARG A 79 2.86 -6.82 -7.24
C ARG A 79 2.96 -7.16 -8.73
N PHE A 80 3.31 -6.21 -9.59
CA PHE A 80 3.50 -6.51 -11.02
C PHE A 80 4.79 -7.28 -11.31
N LEU A 81 5.68 -7.40 -10.32
CA LEU A 81 6.88 -8.23 -10.43
C LEU A 81 6.64 -9.68 -10.02
N ASP A 82 5.45 -10.02 -9.50
CA ASP A 82 5.12 -11.39 -9.15
C ASP A 82 5.13 -12.24 -10.42
N GLY A 83 5.91 -13.34 -10.43
CA GLY A 83 6.16 -14.17 -11.61
C GLY A 83 7.29 -13.70 -12.54
N LEU A 84 7.69 -12.42 -12.49
CA LEU A 84 8.88 -11.91 -13.23
C LEU A 84 10.16 -12.02 -12.42
N ARG A 85 10.07 -12.02 -11.09
CA ARG A 85 11.24 -12.22 -10.24
C ARG A 85 11.79 -13.62 -10.47
N PRO A 86 13.10 -13.77 -10.72
CA PRO A 86 13.75 -15.07 -10.64
C PRO A 86 13.32 -15.71 -9.33
N HIS A 87 12.93 -16.98 -9.37
CA HIS A 87 12.66 -17.76 -8.17
C HIS A 87 14.00 -17.94 -7.44
N ALA A 88 14.45 -16.90 -6.75
CA ALA A 88 15.54 -17.00 -5.80
C ALA A 88 15.04 -18.03 -4.78
N ALA A 89 15.72 -19.18 -4.78
CA ALA A 89 15.41 -20.37 -3.99
C ALA A 89 14.54 -20.05 -2.78
N ALA A 90 13.35 -20.63 -2.76
CA ALA A 90 12.39 -20.55 -1.68
C ALA A 90 13.01 -21.01 -0.35
N ASN A 91 13.76 -20.11 0.29
CA ASN A 91 13.97 -20.08 1.74
C ASN A 91 12.96 -19.11 2.37
N ALA A 92 11.75 -19.06 1.81
CA ALA A 92 10.58 -18.69 2.58
C ALA A 92 10.20 -19.96 3.35
N ALA A 93 10.64 -20.05 4.61
CA ALA A 93 10.04 -20.96 5.57
C ALA A 93 8.51 -20.94 5.37
N PRO A 94 7.83 -22.11 5.39
CA PRO A 94 6.41 -22.16 5.11
C PRO A 94 5.74 -21.19 6.07
N LYS A 95 5.12 -20.12 5.52
CA LYS A 95 4.18 -19.31 6.27
C LYS A 95 3.11 -20.29 6.71
N GLN A 96 3.20 -20.72 7.97
CA GLN A 96 2.18 -21.55 8.59
C GLN A 96 0.85 -20.92 8.26
N ALA A 97 0.07 -21.62 7.44
CA ALA A 97 -1.34 -21.37 7.29
C ALA A 97 -1.91 -21.52 8.70
N ARG A 98 -2.14 -20.39 9.38
CA ARG A 98 -2.83 -20.40 10.65
C ARG A 98 -4.23 -20.95 10.37
N LYS A 99 -4.45 -22.12 10.96
CA LYS A 99 -5.64 -22.95 10.89
C LYS A 99 -6.89 -22.08 11.07
N LYS A 100 -7.73 -22.05 10.04
CA LYS A 100 -9.05 -21.39 10.01
C LYS A 100 -9.94 -22.09 11.05
N SER A 101 -10.27 -21.42 12.16
CA SER A 101 -11.37 -21.82 13.04
C SER A 101 -12.66 -21.17 12.52
N THR A 102 -13.75 -21.92 12.48
CA THR A 102 -14.93 -21.73 11.61
C THR A 102 -16.10 -20.94 12.22
N ALA A 103 -15.82 -19.90 13.03
CA ALA A 103 -16.84 -18.97 13.57
C ALA A 103 -16.50 -17.45 13.61
N PRO A 104 -15.30 -16.93 13.24
CA PRO A 104 -14.98 -15.50 13.28
C PRO A 104 -15.20 -14.72 11.97
N GLU A 105 -15.55 -15.37 10.84
CA GLU A 105 -15.63 -14.69 9.53
C GLU A 105 -16.69 -13.57 9.47
N ALA A 106 -17.81 -13.74 10.19
CA ALA A 106 -18.86 -12.71 10.28
C ALA A 106 -18.47 -11.53 11.17
N ALA A 107 -17.84 -11.78 12.33
CA ALA A 107 -17.41 -10.73 13.26
C ALA A 107 -16.21 -9.94 12.73
N ASP A 108 -15.32 -10.60 11.97
CA ASP A 108 -14.23 -9.94 11.25
C ASP A 108 -14.75 -9.10 10.08
N ALA A 109 -15.75 -9.62 9.33
CA ALA A 109 -16.41 -8.87 8.26
C ALA A 109 -17.18 -7.64 8.80
N GLU A 110 -17.85 -7.77 9.93
CA GLU A 110 -18.57 -6.66 10.59
C GLU A 110 -17.61 -5.57 11.07
N LEU A 111 -16.53 -5.95 11.78
CA LEU A 111 -15.51 -5.01 12.22
C LEU A 111 -14.86 -4.28 11.04
N PHE A 112 -14.52 -5.03 9.99
CA PHE A 112 -13.96 -4.45 8.78
C PHE A 112 -14.94 -3.51 8.06
N GLY A 113 -16.22 -3.85 8.04
CA GLY A 113 -17.29 -2.98 7.54
C GLY A 113 -17.35 -1.65 8.30
N ARG A 114 -17.32 -1.70 9.64
CA ARG A 114 -17.28 -0.49 10.49
C ARG A 114 -16.05 0.37 10.24
N LEU A 115 -14.88 -0.25 10.11
CA LEU A 115 -13.64 0.46 9.79
C LEU A 115 -13.69 1.14 8.41
N ARG A 116 -14.31 0.51 7.40
CA ARG A 116 -14.52 1.14 6.08
C ARG A 116 -15.49 2.31 6.16
N ALA A 117 -16.58 2.17 6.90
CA ALA A 117 -17.57 3.22 7.10
C ALA A 117 -16.96 4.45 7.78
N TRP A 118 -16.20 4.23 8.86
CA TRP A 118 -15.49 5.29 9.57
C TRP A 118 -14.47 5.98 8.66
N ARG A 119 -13.66 5.20 7.94
CA ARG A 119 -12.69 5.75 6.98
C ARG A 119 -13.36 6.61 5.93
N LYS A 120 -14.51 6.17 5.40
CA LYS A 120 -15.27 6.94 4.40
C LYS A 120 -15.74 8.27 4.99
N ALA A 121 -16.33 8.27 6.18
CA ALA A 121 -16.78 9.50 6.85
C ALA A 121 -15.63 10.50 7.05
N GLN A 122 -14.46 10.03 7.49
CA GLN A 122 -13.25 10.87 7.63
C GLN A 122 -12.79 11.44 6.28
N ALA A 123 -12.84 10.64 5.22
CA ALA A 123 -12.41 11.07 3.90
C ALA A 123 -13.35 12.12 3.30
N ASP A 124 -14.65 11.88 3.42
CA ASP A 124 -15.71 12.78 2.95
C ASP A 124 -15.59 14.15 3.66
N ALA A 125 -15.40 14.16 4.98
CA ALA A 125 -15.20 15.38 5.77
C ALA A 125 -13.93 16.15 5.38
N GLN A 126 -12.90 15.44 4.89
CA GLN A 126 -11.62 16.00 4.49
C GLN A 126 -11.55 16.33 2.98
N GLY A 127 -12.63 16.07 2.23
CA GLY A 127 -12.65 16.24 0.76
C GLY A 127 -11.59 15.39 0.05
N SER A 128 -11.17 14.26 0.65
CA SER A 128 -10.09 13.43 0.15
C SER A 128 -10.59 12.00 -0.14
N PRO A 129 -9.96 11.26 -1.07
CA PRO A 129 -10.31 9.86 -1.27
C PRO A 129 -10.02 9.00 -0.02
N PRO A 130 -10.85 8.00 0.35
CA PRO A 130 -10.71 7.21 1.57
C PRO A 130 -9.35 6.57 1.82
N TYR A 131 -8.66 6.14 0.77
CA TYR A 131 -7.34 5.51 0.90
C TYR A 131 -6.27 6.46 1.46
N ILE A 132 -6.47 7.78 1.38
CA ILE A 132 -5.57 8.79 1.97
C ILE A 132 -5.60 8.68 3.51
N VAL A 133 -6.79 8.51 4.09
CA VAL A 133 -6.97 8.28 5.53
C VAL A 133 -6.30 6.96 5.92
N PHE A 134 -6.69 5.85 5.31
CA PHE A 134 -6.01 4.55 5.43
C PHE A 134 -6.22 3.66 4.20
N SER A 135 -5.20 2.93 3.76
CA SER A 135 -5.38 1.92 2.72
C SER A 135 -6.20 0.72 3.23
N ASP A 136 -6.83 -0.01 2.31
CA ASP A 136 -7.54 -1.27 2.65
C ASP A 136 -6.64 -2.27 3.37
N ALA A 137 -5.38 -2.40 2.92
CA ALA A 137 -4.40 -3.28 3.56
C ALA A 137 -4.12 -2.88 5.03
N THR A 138 -4.17 -1.58 5.35
CA THR A 138 -4.02 -1.10 6.72
C THR A 138 -5.27 -1.42 7.54
N LEU A 139 -6.46 -1.23 6.97
CA LEU A 139 -7.72 -1.57 7.66
C LEU A 139 -7.86 -3.07 7.94
N VAL A 140 -7.44 -3.93 7.00
CA VAL A 140 -7.38 -5.38 7.22
C VAL A 140 -6.41 -5.71 8.35
N ALA A 141 -5.21 -5.11 8.34
CA ALA A 141 -4.24 -5.33 9.40
C ALA A 141 -4.72 -4.83 10.78
N ILE A 142 -5.53 -3.77 10.82
CA ILE A 142 -6.19 -3.28 12.05
C ILE A 142 -7.28 -4.25 12.51
N ALA A 143 -8.12 -4.74 11.59
CA ALA A 143 -9.17 -5.70 11.90
C ALA A 143 -8.60 -7.02 12.43
N ASP A 144 -7.52 -7.51 11.83
CA ASP A 144 -6.82 -8.73 12.25
C ASP A 144 -6.14 -8.56 13.62
N ALA A 145 -5.49 -7.41 13.86
CA ALA A 145 -4.70 -7.18 15.06
C ALA A 145 -5.53 -6.71 16.27
N ARG A 146 -6.72 -6.16 16.05
CA ARG A 146 -7.65 -5.62 17.06
C ARG A 146 -6.93 -4.83 18.17
N PRO A 147 -6.17 -3.77 17.81
CA PRO A 147 -5.36 -3.04 18.78
C PRO A 147 -6.25 -2.32 19.80
N THR A 148 -5.91 -2.44 21.07
CA THR A 148 -6.63 -1.78 22.19
C THR A 148 -5.88 -0.57 22.75
N SER A 149 -4.76 -0.18 22.13
CA SER A 149 -3.95 0.95 22.57
C SER A 149 -3.21 1.62 21.41
N THR A 150 -2.83 2.88 21.61
CA THR A 150 -2.03 3.65 20.64
C THR A 150 -0.69 2.97 20.35
N ALA A 151 -0.05 2.39 21.37
CA ALA A 151 1.19 1.64 21.20
C ALA A 151 0.98 0.38 20.32
N ALA A 152 -0.17 -0.28 20.42
CA ALA A 152 -0.50 -1.40 19.55
C ALA A 152 -0.77 -0.94 18.10
N LEU A 153 -1.49 0.17 17.91
CA LEU A 153 -1.70 0.79 16.60
C LEU A 153 -0.38 1.16 15.91
N ALA A 154 0.59 1.69 16.64
CA ALA A 154 1.90 2.07 16.10
C ALA A 154 2.70 0.89 15.50
N ARG A 155 2.37 -0.34 15.89
CA ARG A 155 3.01 -1.54 15.34
C ARG A 155 2.46 -1.93 13.97
N ILE A 156 1.29 -1.41 13.59
CA ILE A 156 0.58 -1.74 12.36
C ILE A 156 1.21 -1.01 11.16
N SER A 157 1.50 -1.77 10.11
CA SER A 157 2.02 -1.23 8.86
C SER A 157 1.02 -0.27 8.21
N GLY A 158 1.44 0.96 7.92
CA GLY A 158 0.58 2.01 7.35
C GLY A 158 0.05 3.02 8.37
N VAL A 159 0.30 2.79 9.67
CA VAL A 159 -0.06 3.71 10.77
C VAL A 159 1.21 4.43 11.25
N GLY A 160 1.59 5.50 10.54
CA GLY A 160 2.75 6.34 10.89
C GLY A 160 2.45 7.35 12.01
N PRO A 161 3.47 8.05 12.55
CA PRO A 161 3.32 8.97 13.69
C PRO A 161 2.26 10.06 13.46
N MET A 162 2.25 10.69 12.29
CA MET A 162 1.25 11.70 11.93
C MET A 162 -0.18 11.14 11.86
N LYS A 163 -0.34 9.87 11.47
CA LYS A 163 -1.65 9.20 11.48
C LYS A 163 -2.05 8.74 12.89
N LEU A 164 -1.10 8.40 13.75
CA LEU A 164 -1.37 8.09 15.15
C LEU A 164 -1.86 9.32 15.89
N GLU A 165 -1.14 10.43 15.77
CA GLU A 165 -1.51 11.69 16.40
C GLU A 165 -2.92 12.13 15.97
N ARG A 166 -3.19 12.03 14.66
CA ARG A 166 -4.46 12.46 14.08
C ARG A 166 -5.62 11.50 14.35
N TYR A 167 -5.39 10.18 14.25
CA TYR A 167 -6.48 9.20 14.17
C TYR A 167 -6.50 8.15 15.28
N ALA A 168 -5.54 8.11 16.21
CA ALA A 168 -5.49 7.02 17.21
C ALA A 168 -6.74 6.99 18.10
N VAL A 169 -7.15 8.13 18.65
CA VAL A 169 -8.32 8.24 19.53
C VAL A 169 -9.62 7.82 18.80
N PRO A 170 -9.98 8.43 17.66
CA PRO A 170 -11.23 8.06 16.96
C PRO A 170 -11.21 6.60 16.48
N LEU A 171 -10.05 6.08 16.05
CA LEU A 171 -9.93 4.70 15.59
C LEU A 171 -10.09 3.68 16.73
N LEU A 172 -9.52 3.96 17.91
CA LEU A 172 -9.70 3.12 19.10
C LEU A 172 -11.15 3.10 19.58
N ALA A 173 -11.88 4.22 19.44
CA ALA A 173 -13.31 4.27 19.75
C ALA A 173 -14.13 3.34 18.85
N VAL A 174 -13.89 3.35 17.53
CA VAL A 174 -14.55 2.43 16.58
C VAL A 174 -14.21 0.97 16.88
N LEU A 175 -12.95 0.68 17.21
CA LEU A 175 -12.52 -0.66 17.62
C LEU A 175 -13.20 -1.11 18.93
N GLY A 176 -13.46 -0.17 19.85
CA GLY A 176 -14.16 -0.37 21.11
C GLY A 176 -15.68 -0.49 20.99
N GLY A 177 -16.26 -0.32 19.80
CA GLY A 177 -17.71 -0.47 19.58
C GLY A 177 -18.45 0.82 19.24
N ALA A 178 -17.79 1.98 19.22
CA ALA A 178 -18.44 3.23 18.86
C ALA A 178 -18.98 3.20 17.42
N ASP A 179 -20.09 3.90 17.19
CA ASP A 179 -20.66 4.06 15.84
C ASP A 179 -19.65 4.84 14.97
N PRO A 180 -19.20 4.28 13.83
CA PRO A 180 -18.35 4.95 12.86
C PRO A 180 -18.75 6.37 12.48
N GLN A 181 -20.05 6.69 12.52
CA GLN A 181 -20.59 8.00 12.12
C GLN A 181 -20.69 9.00 13.28
N SER A 182 -20.63 8.53 14.52
CA SER A 182 -20.71 9.39 15.72
C SER A 182 -19.33 9.83 16.23
N VAL A 183 -18.26 9.33 15.62
CA VAL A 183 -16.88 9.63 16.02
C VAL A 183 -16.39 10.87 15.29
N ASP A 184 -15.86 11.84 16.04
CA ASP A 184 -15.42 13.14 15.51
C ASP A 184 -14.56 13.01 14.25
N THR A 185 -14.94 13.78 13.24
CA THR A 185 -14.17 13.91 12.00
C THR A 185 -12.99 14.84 12.20
N VAL A 186 -11.81 14.36 11.84
CA VAL A 186 -10.58 15.12 12.05
C VAL A 186 -10.40 16.12 10.92
N ALA A 187 -10.40 17.41 11.25
CA ALA A 187 -10.19 18.49 10.30
C ALA A 187 -8.72 18.54 9.82
N ILE A 188 -8.50 18.92 8.56
CA ILE A 188 -7.17 19.25 8.06
C ILE A 188 -6.85 20.66 8.54
N THR A 189 -6.05 20.78 9.60
CA THR A 189 -5.24 21.99 9.85
C THR A 189 -3.90 21.82 9.16
#